data_AF-A0A969DHA9-F1
#
_entry.id   AF-A0A969DHA9-F1
#
_cell.length_a   1.000
_cell.length_b   1.000
_cell.length_c   1.000
_cell.angle_alpha   90.00
_cell.angle_beta   90.00
_cell.angle_gamma   90.00
#
_symmetry.space_group_name_H-M   'P 1'
#
loop_
_entity.id
_entity.type
_entity.pdbx_description
1 polymer ?
#
loop_
_entity_poly.entity_id
_entity_poly.type
_entity_poly.pdbx_seq_one_letter_code
_entity_poly.pdbx_strand_id
1 'polypeptide(L)'
;MASVLSEPQFQILTHPKTGVKTGRIYFPALFLADYHESITQWLQRQDIIFCETDLKQYEDGSFRLYFRTVNSLETEYLQLVKSLTGSKQ
;
A
#
# COMPACT_ATOMS: atom_id res chain seq x y z
N MET A 1 20.72 -14.48 -5.34
CA MET A 1 19.50 -14.86 -4.61
C MET A 1 18.79 -13.56 -4.26
N ALA A 2 17.68 -13.25 -4.91
CA ALA A 2 16.94 -12.02 -4.61
C ALA A 2 16.24 -12.23 -3.27
N SER A 3 16.50 -11.35 -2.30
CA SER A 3 15.71 -11.28 -1.08
C SER A 3 14.26 -11.01 -1.48
N VAL A 4 13.42 -12.05 -1.45
CA VAL A 4 12.00 -11.91 -1.77
C VAL A 4 11.42 -11.01 -0.68
N LEU A 5 10.99 -9.82 -1.06
CA LEU A 5 10.36 -8.89 -0.12
C LEU A 5 9.10 -9.58 0.41
N SER A 6 9.10 -9.88 1.71
CA SER A 6 7.96 -10.50 2.39
C SER A 6 6.97 -9.47 2.93
N GLU A 7 7.39 -8.21 3.04
CA GLU A 7 6.60 -7.13 3.65
C GLU A 7 6.37 -5.99 2.66
N PRO A 8 5.24 -5.27 2.78
CA PRO A 8 4.98 -4.07 2.01
C PRO A 8 6.05 -3.00 2.21
N GLN A 9 6.38 -2.28 1.14
CA GLN A 9 7.34 -1.17 1.20
C GLN A 9 6.60 0.15 1.05
N PHE A 10 6.57 0.94 2.11
CA PHE A 10 5.91 2.24 2.15
C PHE A 10 6.89 3.39 1.96
N GLN A 11 6.49 4.39 1.18
CA GLN A 11 7.20 5.64 1.00
C GLN A 11 6.22 6.80 0.85
N ILE A 12 6.57 7.97 1.38
CA ILE A 12 5.87 9.22 1.09
C ILE A 12 6.63 9.98 0.01
N LEU A 13 5.92 10.36 -1.05
CA LEU A 13 6.41 11.24 -2.09
C LEU A 13 5.83 12.63 -1.90
N THR A 14 6.69 13.63 -1.80
CA THR A 14 6.27 15.03 -1.68
C THR A 14 6.52 15.73 -3.01
N HIS A 15 5.48 16.30 -3.60
CA HIS A 15 5.62 17.08 -4.83
C HIS A 15 6.45 18.34 -4.54
N PRO A 16 7.57 18.58 -5.25
CA PRO A 16 8.56 19.59 -4.87
C PRO A 16 8.05 21.04 -4.97
N LYS A 17 7.02 21.29 -5.79
CA LYS A 17 6.47 22.66 -5.97
C LYS A 17 5.21 22.94 -5.18
N THR A 18 4.36 21.93 -4.96
CA THR A 18 3.03 22.12 -4.34
C THR A 18 2.98 21.59 -2.92
N GLY A 19 4.00 20.85 -2.47
CA GLY A 19 4.02 20.20 -1.16
C GLY A 19 3.02 19.05 -1.01
N VAL A 20 2.25 18.73 -2.05
CA VAL A 20 1.27 17.64 -2.02
C VAL A 20 1.99 16.33 -1.74
N LYS A 21 1.53 15.61 -0.71
CA LYS A 21 2.06 14.30 -0.33
C LYS A 21 1.24 13.19 -0.97
N THR A 22 1.92 12.17 -1.48
CA THR A 22 1.33 10.95 -2.05
C THR A 22 1.98 9.76 -1.38
N GLY A 23 1.17 8.84 -0.86
CA GLY A 23 1.65 7.57 -0.34
C GLY A 23 1.97 6.64 -1.49
N ARG A 24 3.03 5.86 -1.35
CA ARG A 24 3.40 4.80 -2.28
C ARG A 24 3.60 3.53 -1.48
N ILE A 25 2.85 2.48 -1.80
CA ILE A 25 3.04 1.15 -1.22
C ILE A 25 3.34 0.18 -2.34
N TYR A 26 4.42 -0.58 -2.19
CA TYR A 26 4.65 -1.78 -2.99
C TYR A 26 4.21 -2.99 -2.18
N PHE A 27 3.30 -3.79 -2.75
CA PHE A 27 2.78 -5.02 -2.17
C PHE A 27 3.39 -6.22 -2.90
N PRO A 28 4.29 -6.99 -2.24
CA PRO A 28 4.86 -8.19 -2.83
C PRO A 28 3.81 -9.27 -3.05
N ALA A 29 4.00 -10.09 -4.09
CA ALA A 29 3.06 -11.16 -4.46
C ALA A 29 2.81 -12.16 -3.31
N LEU A 30 3.86 -12.57 -2.58
CA LEU A 30 3.73 -13.47 -1.43
C LEU A 30 2.88 -12.86 -0.31
N PHE A 31 3.06 -11.57 -0.05
CA PHE A 31 2.25 -10.87 0.95
C PHE A 31 0.79 -10.76 0.51
N LEU A 32 0.55 -10.52 -0.78
CA LEU A 32 -0.80 -10.49 -1.34
C LEU A 32 -1.49 -11.85 -1.23
N ALA A 33 -0.77 -12.96 -1.41
CA ALA A 33 -1.34 -14.30 -1.26
C ALA A 33 -1.93 -14.54 0.14
N ASP A 34 -1.27 -14.02 1.19
CA ASP A 34 -1.71 -14.19 2.58
C ASP A 34 -2.80 -13.20 3.00
N TYR A 35 -2.85 -12.01 2.39
CA TYR A 35 -3.66 -10.88 2.88
C TYR A 35 -4.57 -10.22 1.82
N HIS A 36 -4.84 -10.91 0.71
CA HIS A 36 -5.59 -10.38 -0.43
C HIS A 36 -6.92 -9.72 -0.03
N GLU A 37 -7.75 -10.39 0.78
CA GLU A 37 -9.05 -9.88 1.20
C GLU A 37 -8.92 -8.59 2.03
N SER A 38 -8.06 -8.60 3.05
CA SER A 38 -7.85 -7.46 3.93
C SER A 38 -7.29 -6.24 3.18
N ILE A 39 -6.40 -6.47 2.21
CA ILE A 39 -5.87 -5.40 1.34
C ILE A 39 -6.97 -4.87 0.42
N THR A 40 -7.79 -5.74 -0.16
CA THR A 40 -8.92 -5.34 -1.00
C THR A 40 -9.93 -4.50 -0.20
N GLN A 41 -10.26 -4.91 1.03
CA GLN A 41 -11.12 -4.14 1.92
C GLN A 41 -10.53 -2.78 2.27
N TRP A 42 -9.22 -2.72 2.54
CA TRP A 42 -8.53 -1.45 2.79
C TRP A 42 -8.56 -0.52 1.56
N LEU A 43 -8.41 -1.06 0.35
CA LEU A 43 -8.51 -0.29 -0.89
C LEU A 43 -9.92 0.22 -1.19
N GLN A 44 -10.96 -0.44 -0.67
CA GLN A 44 -12.36 -0.02 -0.85
C GLN A 44 -12.79 1.11 0.11
N ARG A 45 -11.94 1.49 1.06
CA ARG A 45 -12.19 2.60 1.98
C ARG A 45 -12.24 3.93 1.23
N GLN A 46 -13.28 4.74 1.46
CA GLN A 46 -13.49 6.02 0.75
C GLN A 46 -12.39 7.05 1.02
N ASP A 47 -11.70 6.92 2.14
CA ASP A 47 -10.59 7.75 2.57
C ASP A 47 -9.25 7.37 1.92
N ILE A 48 -9.19 6.28 1.14
CA ILE A 48 -8.05 5.91 0.30
C ILE A 48 -8.37 6.27 -1.15
N ILE A 49 -7.79 7.38 -1.61
CA ILE A 49 -8.09 7.99 -2.91
C ILE A 49 -6.98 7.63 -3.91
N PHE A 50 -7.34 6.90 -4.95
CA PHE A 50 -6.46 6.53 -6.07
C PHE A 50 -7.27 6.30 -7.35
N CYS A 51 -6.61 6.35 -8.50
CA CYS A 51 -7.18 6.06 -9.81
C CYS A 51 -6.46 4.87 -10.48
N GLU A 52 -6.94 4.42 -11.63
CA GLU A 52 -6.30 3.31 -12.38
C GLU A 52 -4.81 3.57 -12.69
N THR A 53 -4.45 4.81 -13.00
CA THR A 53 -3.05 5.21 -13.29
C THR A 53 -2.15 5.17 -12.06
N ASP A 54 -2.75 5.19 -10.87
CA ASP A 54 -2.04 5.11 -9.60
C ASP A 54 -1.72 3.66 -9.22
N LEU A 55 -2.16 2.69 -10.02
CA LEU A 55 -1.91 1.27 -9.81
C LEU A 55 -0.99 0.73 -10.90
N LYS A 56 0.13 0.14 -10.47
CA LYS A 56 1.08 -0.54 -11.36
C LYS A 56 1.20 -2.00 -10.96
N GLN A 57 0.64 -2.89 -11.78
CA GLN A 57 0.76 -4.34 -11.61
C GLN A 57 2.07 -4.82 -12.26
N TYR A 58 2.64 -5.87 -11.70
CA TYR A 58 3.84 -6.53 -12.22
C TYR A 58 3.51 -7.99 -12.56
N GLU A 59 4.31 -8.59 -13.45
CA GLU A 59 4.09 -9.95 -13.96
C GLU A 59 4.17 -11.03 -12.87
N ASP A 60 4.86 -10.74 -11.77
CA ASP A 60 4.97 -11.64 -10.62
C ASP A 60 3.72 -11.63 -9.70
N GLY A 61 2.69 -10.85 -10.04
CA GLY A 61 1.47 -10.69 -9.25
C GLY A 61 1.61 -9.67 -8.12
N SER A 62 2.78 -9.04 -7.95
CA SER A 62 2.93 -7.88 -7.07
C SER A 62 2.28 -6.65 -7.70
N PHE A 63 1.95 -5.65 -6.88
CA PHE A 63 1.56 -4.35 -7.40
C PHE A 63 2.10 -3.20 -6.56
N ARG A 64 2.17 -2.05 -7.19
CA ARG A 64 2.47 -0.77 -6.55
C ARG A 64 1.25 0.13 -6.64
N LEU A 65 0.91 0.72 -5.50
CA LEU A 65 -0.15 1.69 -5.37
C LEU A 65 0.45 3.04 -5.04
N TYR A 66 -0.08 4.07 -5.70
CA TYR A 66 0.01 5.46 -5.28
C TYR A 66 -1.36 5.86 -4.73
N PHE A 67 -1.40 6.53 -3.59
CA PHE A 67 -2.67 6.91 -3.00
C PHE A 67 -2.55 8.22 -2.23
N ARG A 68 -3.69 8.86 -2.06
CA ARG A 68 -3.87 10.02 -1.21
C ARG A 68 -4.90 9.67 -0.15
N THR A 69 -4.83 10.36 0.98
CA THR A 69 -5.83 10.23 2.03
C THR A 69 -6.03 11.58 2.70
N VAL A 70 -7.20 11.76 3.30
CA VAL A 70 -7.48 12.91 4.18
C VAL A 70 -6.73 12.81 5.51
N ASN A 71 -6.36 11.59 5.91
CA ASN A 71 -5.59 11.31 7.11
C ASN A 71 -4.07 11.43 6.87
N SER A 72 -3.25 11.18 7.89
CA SER A 72 -1.81 11.02 7.67
C SER A 72 -1.52 9.72 6.93
N LEU A 73 -0.72 9.80 5.87
CA LEU A 73 -0.24 8.64 5.12
C LEU A 73 0.49 7.62 6.00
N GLU A 74 1.27 8.09 6.99
CA GLU A 74 1.95 7.19 7.94
C GLU A 74 0.94 6.43 8.80
N THR A 75 -0.10 7.12 9.28
CA THR A 75 -1.14 6.50 10.12
C THR A 75 -1.90 5.44 9.34
N GLU A 76 -2.27 5.71 8.09
CA GLU A 76 -2.96 4.74 7.24
C GLU A 76 -2.12 3.50 6.97
N TYR A 77 -0.83 3.69 6.67
CA TYR A 77 0.08 2.57 6.47
C TYR A 77 0.25 1.74 7.76
N LEU A 78 0.44 2.39 8.91
CA LEU A 78 0.57 1.72 10.20
C LEU A 78 -0.70 0.95 10.59
N GLN A 79 -1.88 1.50 10.32
CA GLN A 79 -3.15 0.82 10.54
C GLN A 79 -3.27 -0.41 9.65
N LEU A 80 -2.96 -0.29 8.35
CA LEU A 80 -2.93 -1.42 7.43
C LEU A 80 -2.01 -2.52 7.97
N VAL A 81 -0.74 -2.22 8.25
CA VAL A 81 0.22 -3.23 8.74
C VAL A 81 -0.22 -3.85 10.07
N LYS A 82 -0.77 -3.07 11.00
CA LYS A 82 -1.28 -3.58 12.28
C LYS A 82 -2.48 -4.50 12.09
N SER A 83 -3.43 -4.14 11.23
CA SER A 83 -4.59 -4.98 10.94
C SER A 83 -4.20 -6.30 10.25
N LEU A 84 -3.10 -6.30 9.49
CA LEU A 84 -2.61 -7.50 8.79
C LEU A 84 -1.75 -8.40 9.69
N THR A 85 -0.87 -7.81 10.50
CA THR A 85 0.09 -8.57 11.33
C THR A 85 -0.40 -8.84 12.75
N GLY A 86 -1.36 -8.06 13.24
CA GLY A 86 -1.99 -8.25 14.56
C GLY A 86 -2.95 -9.42 14.64
N SER A 87 -3.33 -10.01 13.50
CA SER A 87 -4.20 -11.19 13.41
C SER A 87 -3.44 -12.53 13.43
N LYS A 88 -2.10 -12.52 13.51
CA LYS A 88 -1.33 -13.73 13.86
C LYS A 88 -1.36 -13.94 15.38
N GLN A 89 -2.44 -14.54 15.87
CA GLN A 89 -2.45 -15.27 17.14
C GLN A 89 -2.58 -16.77 16.86
#